data_AF-A0A962VRD0-F1
#
_entry.id   AF-A0A962VRD0-F1
#
_cell.length_a   1.000
_cell.length_b   1.000
_cell.length_c   1.000
_cell.angle_alpha   90.00
_cell.angle_beta   90.00
_cell.angle_gamma   90.00
#
_symmetry.space_group_name_H-M   'P 1'
#
loop_
_entity.id
_entity.type
_entity.pdbx_description
1 polymer ?
#
loop_
_entity_poly.entity_id
_entity_poly.type
_entity_poly.pdbx_seq_one_letter_code
_entity_poly.pdbx_strand_id
1 'polypeptide(L)'
;MLVLFVMTLHGLYDIRAQMMEDRTTAVKQLVESVHSILVRYHGLVASGGMSEADARQAALDVIKDLRYGDKDYFWINDSLPRMVMHPFKPELNGQDLSGFQDPEGKHLFVEFVEAVKQTGSGVVS
;
A
#
# COMPACT_ATOMS: atom_id res chain seq x y z
N MET A 1 -11.40 -44.24 -0.45
CA MET A 1 -11.84 -43.04 0.29
C MET A 1 -10.68 -42.18 0.80
N LEU A 2 -9.61 -42.76 1.41
CA LEU A 2 -8.48 -41.98 1.93
C LEU A 2 -7.69 -41.19 0.86
N VAL A 3 -7.45 -41.77 -0.32
CA VAL A 3 -6.73 -41.10 -1.42
C VAL A 3 -7.51 -39.87 -1.93
N LEU A 4 -8.83 -40.02 -2.12
CA LEU A 4 -9.69 -38.90 -2.49
C LEU A 4 -9.67 -37.80 -1.43
N PHE A 5 -9.68 -38.17 -0.15
CA PHE A 5 -9.60 -37.22 0.96
C PHE A 5 -8.29 -36.42 0.97
N VAL A 6 -7.15 -37.09 0.78
CA VAL A 6 -5.83 -36.42 0.69
C VAL A 6 -5.74 -35.51 -0.54
N MET A 7 -6.26 -35.95 -1.69
CA MET A 7 -6.32 -35.14 -2.91
C MET A 7 -7.19 -33.89 -2.71
N THR A 8 -8.35 -34.03 -2.06
CA THR A 8 -9.20 -32.86 -1.75
C THR A 8 -8.51 -31.89 -0.79
N LEU A 9 -7.78 -32.38 0.22
CA LEU A 9 -7.04 -31.51 1.14
C LEU A 9 -5.92 -30.74 0.45
N HIS A 10 -5.16 -31.39 -0.44
CA HIS A 10 -4.15 -30.71 -1.25
C HIS A 10 -4.79 -29.69 -2.18
N GLY A 11 -5.85 -30.07 -2.90
CA GLY A 11 -6.55 -29.14 -3.79
C GLY A 11 -7.09 -27.91 -3.05
N LEU A 12 -7.62 -28.07 -1.84
CA LEU A 12 -8.08 -26.94 -1.01
C LEU A 12 -6.91 -26.04 -0.58
N TYR A 13 -5.75 -26.62 -0.26
CA TYR A 13 -4.56 -25.85 0.08
C TYR A 13 -4.07 -25.04 -1.12
N ASP A 14 -3.98 -25.66 -2.30
CA ASP A 14 -3.52 -25.02 -3.53
C ASP A 14 -4.48 -23.89 -3.95
N ILE A 15 -5.79 -24.12 -3.89
CA ILE A 15 -6.81 -23.10 -4.16
C ILE A 15 -6.66 -21.92 -3.19
N ARG A 16 -6.45 -22.19 -1.89
CA ARG A 16 -6.21 -21.12 -0.91
C ARG A 16 -4.95 -20.33 -1.24
N ALA A 17 -3.85 -21.00 -1.55
CA ALA A 17 -2.60 -20.35 -1.90
C ALA A 17 -2.76 -19.46 -3.14
N GLN A 18 -3.36 -20.00 -4.21
CA GLN A 18 -3.63 -19.26 -5.43
C GLN A 18 -4.52 -18.03 -5.19
N MET A 19 -5.61 -18.18 -4.42
CA MET A 19 -6.49 -17.06 -4.11
C MET A 19 -5.77 -15.93 -3.35
N MET A 20 -4.83 -16.26 -2.47
CA MET A 20 -4.05 -15.25 -1.74
C MET A 20 -3.02 -14.56 -2.64
N GLU A 21 -2.39 -15.31 -3.55
CA GLU A 21 -1.48 -14.76 -4.56
C GLU A 21 -2.23 -13.83 -5.54
N ASP A 22 -3.39 -14.25 -6.03
CA ASP A 22 -4.24 -13.45 -6.92
C ASP A 22 -4.69 -12.16 -6.24
N ARG A 23 -5.11 -12.24 -4.96
CA ARG A 23 -5.48 -11.07 -4.17
C ARG A 23 -4.31 -10.11 -3.98
N THR A 24 -3.12 -10.65 -3.69
CA THR A 24 -1.90 -9.85 -3.55
C THR A 24 -1.55 -9.14 -4.86
N THR A 25 -1.63 -9.86 -5.99
CA THR A 25 -1.38 -9.33 -7.33
C THR A 25 -2.36 -8.20 -7.65
N ALA A 26 -3.65 -8.39 -7.35
CA ALA A 26 -4.67 -7.37 -7.56
C ALA A 26 -4.38 -6.09 -6.76
N VAL A 27 -4.01 -6.21 -5.47
CA VAL A 27 -3.65 -5.04 -4.65
C VAL A 27 -2.39 -4.35 -5.17
N LYS A 28 -1.38 -5.11 -5.59
CA LYS A 28 -0.16 -4.55 -6.19
C LYS A 28 -0.48 -3.70 -7.44
N GLN A 29 -1.30 -4.23 -8.36
CA GLN A 29 -1.70 -3.51 -9.58
C GLN A 29 -2.49 -2.23 -9.28
N LEU A 30 -3.32 -2.25 -8.23
CA LEU A 30 -4.00 -1.04 -7.75
C LEU A 30 -2.99 0.00 -7.24
N VAL A 31 -2.00 -0.40 -6.44
CA VAL A 31 -0.93 0.49 -5.96
C VAL A 31 -0.10 1.05 -7.12
N GLU A 32 0.24 0.24 -8.12
CA GLU A 32 0.96 0.70 -9.34
C GLU A 32 0.16 1.73 -10.14
N SER A 33 -1.16 1.57 -10.19
CA SER A 33 -2.08 2.54 -10.82
C SER A 33 -2.07 3.87 -10.06
N VAL A 34 -2.11 3.83 -8.72
CA VAL A 34 -2.01 5.01 -7.87
C VAL A 34 -0.64 5.68 -7.98
N HIS A 35 0.44 4.90 -8.05
CA HIS A 35 1.79 5.42 -8.26
C HIS A 35 1.92 6.22 -9.57
N SER A 36 1.18 5.85 -10.61
CA SER A 36 1.16 6.61 -11.88
C SER A 36 0.63 8.04 -11.71
N ILE A 37 -0.21 8.31 -10.70
CA ILE A 37 -0.66 9.66 -10.35
C ILE A 37 0.51 10.49 -9.81
N LEU A 38 1.31 9.91 -8.92
CA LEU A 38 2.52 10.56 -8.39
C LEU A 38 3.51 10.87 -9.52
N VAL A 39 3.75 9.91 -10.43
CA VAL A 39 4.60 10.11 -11.61
C VAL A 39 4.09 11.25 -12.48
N ARG A 40 2.78 11.34 -12.72
CA ARG A 40 2.16 12.42 -13.51
C ARG A 40 2.43 13.79 -12.92
N TYR A 41 2.21 13.96 -11.62
CA TYR A 41 2.42 15.24 -10.92
C TYR A 41 3.90 15.59 -10.82
N HIS A 42 4.78 14.62 -10.57
CA HIS A 42 6.22 14.84 -10.64
C HIS A 42 6.68 15.32 -12.02
N GLY A 43 6.12 14.76 -13.10
CA GLY A 43 6.38 15.21 -14.47
C GLY A 43 5.96 16.66 -14.73
N LEU A 44 4.90 17.16 -14.09
CA LEU A 44 4.49 18.58 -14.19
C LEU A 44 5.47 19.52 -13.49
N VAL A 45 6.08 19.07 -12.38
CA VAL A 45 7.15 19.82 -11.71
C VAL A 45 8.38 19.87 -12.61
N ALA A 46 8.79 18.73 -13.17
CA ALA A 46 9.97 18.63 -14.02
C ALA A 46 9.88 19.50 -15.28
N SER A 47 8.67 19.70 -15.82
CA SER A 47 8.44 20.56 -16.98
C SER A 47 8.22 22.04 -16.63
N GLY A 48 8.23 22.42 -15.35
CA GLY A 48 7.91 23.78 -14.89
C GLY A 48 6.42 24.15 -15.00
N GLY A 49 5.54 23.17 -15.26
CA GLY A 49 4.09 23.39 -15.37
C GLY A 49 3.36 23.49 -14.03
N MET A 50 4.02 23.13 -12.93
CA MET A 50 3.47 23.20 -11.57
C MET A 50 4.60 23.35 -10.54
N SER A 51 4.34 24.05 -9.43
CA SER A 51 5.30 24.07 -8.31
C SER A 51 5.32 22.71 -7.61
N GLU A 52 6.42 22.36 -6.95
CA GLU A 52 6.51 21.09 -6.20
C GLU A 52 5.45 21.01 -5.10
N ALA A 53 5.17 22.13 -4.41
CA ALA A 53 4.17 22.19 -3.36
C ALA A 53 2.75 21.94 -3.90
N ASP A 54 2.39 22.59 -5.00
CA ASP A 54 1.07 22.43 -5.63
C ASP A 54 0.90 21.02 -6.19
N ALA A 55 1.94 20.46 -6.82
CA ALA A 55 1.92 19.12 -7.38
C ALA A 55 1.78 18.05 -6.30
N ARG A 56 2.50 18.22 -5.18
CA ARG A 56 2.36 17.34 -4.03
C ARG A 56 0.93 17.41 -3.48
N GLN A 57 0.40 18.60 -3.22
CA GLN A 57 -0.94 18.75 -2.66
C GLN A 57 -2.01 18.16 -3.58
N ALA A 58 -1.96 18.47 -4.87
CA ALA A 58 -2.91 17.95 -5.85
C ALA A 58 -2.86 16.42 -5.99
N ALA A 59 -1.68 15.81 -5.90
CA ALA A 59 -1.55 14.35 -5.87
C ALA A 59 -2.18 13.76 -4.61
N LEU A 60 -1.91 14.36 -3.44
CA LEU A 60 -2.46 13.89 -2.17
C LEU A 60 -3.99 13.99 -2.14
N ASP A 61 -4.56 15.07 -2.64
CA ASP A 61 -6.02 15.27 -2.70
C ASP A 61 -6.70 14.21 -3.56
N VAL A 62 -6.14 13.91 -4.74
CA VAL A 62 -6.66 12.82 -5.58
C VAL A 62 -6.56 11.48 -4.87
N ILE A 63 -5.39 11.13 -4.34
CA ILE A 63 -5.15 9.80 -3.75
C ILE A 63 -5.99 9.58 -2.50
N LYS A 64 -6.19 10.62 -1.68
CA LYS A 64 -6.99 10.56 -0.46
C LYS A 64 -8.44 10.13 -0.70
N ASP A 65 -8.99 10.45 -1.86
CA ASP A 65 -10.39 10.15 -2.20
C ASP A 65 -10.58 8.82 -2.94
N LEU A 66 -9.49 8.18 -3.39
CA LEU A 66 -9.56 6.89 -4.07
C LEU A 66 -10.06 5.78 -3.15
N ARG A 67 -11.00 4.98 -3.64
CA ARG A 67 -11.52 3.79 -2.97
C ARG A 67 -11.52 2.60 -3.93
N TYR A 68 -11.37 1.40 -3.38
CA TYR A 68 -11.55 0.15 -4.10
C TYR A 68 -12.25 -0.87 -3.19
N GLY A 69 -12.78 -1.95 -3.78
CA GLY A 69 -13.56 -2.95 -3.04
C GLY A 69 -14.69 -2.34 -2.20
N ASP A 70 -14.87 -2.83 -0.97
CA ASP A 70 -15.92 -2.42 -0.03
C ASP A 70 -15.53 -1.21 0.85
N LYS A 71 -14.74 -0.27 0.30
CA LYS A 71 -14.17 0.96 0.93
C LYS A 71 -12.71 0.83 1.40
N ASP A 72 -11.93 -0.04 0.78
CA ASP A 72 -10.48 -0.03 0.97
C ASP A 72 -9.88 1.28 0.40
N TYR A 73 -8.68 1.63 0.87
CA TYR A 73 -8.09 2.95 0.69
C TYR A 73 -6.57 2.91 0.58
N PHE A 74 -5.98 4.06 0.23
CA PHE A 74 -4.54 4.26 0.14
C PHE A 74 -4.07 5.25 1.20
N TRP A 75 -2.85 5.06 1.70
CA TRP A 75 -2.15 6.04 2.53
C TRP A 75 -0.75 6.26 1.96
N ILE A 76 -0.06 7.30 2.44
CA ILE A 76 1.33 7.59 2.08
C ILE A 76 2.09 7.92 3.35
N ASN A 77 3.21 7.24 3.59
CA ASN A 77 4.25 7.64 4.54
C ASN A 77 5.58 7.85 3.80
N ASP A 78 6.49 8.61 4.39
CA ASP A 78 7.84 8.76 3.85
C ASP A 78 8.77 7.62 4.31
N SER A 79 10.05 7.68 3.91
CA SER A 79 11.07 6.68 4.23
C SER A 79 11.56 6.71 5.70
N LEU A 80 11.10 7.67 6.51
CA LEU A 80 11.40 7.82 7.94
C LEU A 80 10.12 7.62 8.77
N PRO A 81 9.43 6.50 8.49
CA PRO A 81 7.97 6.33 8.45
C PRO A 81 7.13 7.48 9.06
N ARG A 82 7.23 8.70 8.52
CA ARG A 82 6.33 9.79 8.89
C ARG A 82 5.10 9.75 8.00
N MET A 83 3.92 9.83 8.59
CA MET A 83 2.70 9.85 7.79
C MET A 83 2.64 11.13 6.94
N VAL A 84 2.44 10.99 5.64
CA VAL A 84 2.21 12.11 4.72
C VAL A 84 0.70 12.32 4.54
N MET A 85 -0.06 11.24 4.36
CA MET A 85 -1.51 11.31 4.18
C MET A 85 -2.17 10.00 4.57
N HIS A 86 -3.11 10.05 5.52
CA HIS A 86 -4.05 8.98 5.84
C HIS A 86 -5.49 9.50 5.71
N PRO A 87 -6.37 8.86 4.90
CA PRO A 87 -7.70 9.39 4.61
C PRO A 87 -8.66 9.30 5.79
N PHE A 88 -8.51 8.29 6.65
CA PHE A 88 -9.41 8.01 7.78
C PHE A 88 -8.84 8.30 9.18
N LYS A 89 -7.56 8.63 9.26
CA LYS A 89 -6.85 8.92 10.51
C LYS A 89 -5.99 10.17 10.32
N PRO A 90 -6.60 11.31 9.96
CA PRO A 90 -5.87 12.54 9.66
C PRO A 90 -4.99 13.02 10.82
N GLU A 91 -5.30 12.63 12.05
CA GLU A 91 -4.48 12.87 13.25
C GLU A 91 -3.08 12.24 13.18
N LEU A 92 -2.87 11.24 12.32
CA LEU A 92 -1.55 10.66 12.08
C LEU A 92 -0.70 11.53 11.15
N ASN A 93 -1.29 12.39 10.31
CA ASN A 93 -0.54 13.15 9.31
C ASN A 93 0.51 14.04 9.97
N GLY A 94 1.76 13.92 9.50
CA GLY A 94 2.92 14.62 10.05
C GLY A 94 3.58 13.95 11.25
N GLN A 95 2.98 12.90 11.84
CA GLN A 95 3.54 12.18 12.97
C GLN A 95 4.62 11.18 12.53
N ASP A 96 5.66 11.06 13.34
CA ASP A 96 6.65 9.98 13.24
C ASP A 96 6.02 8.67 13.74
N LEU A 97 5.98 7.64 12.89
CA LEU A 97 5.37 6.35 13.19
C LEU A 97 6.39 5.24 13.42
N SER A 98 7.67 5.56 13.60
CA SER A 98 8.71 4.58 13.94
C SER A 98 8.36 3.79 15.22
N GLY A 99 7.77 4.45 16.21
CA GLY A 99 7.28 3.84 17.45
C GLY A 99 5.86 3.27 17.39
N PHE A 100 5.14 3.41 16.27
CA PHE A 100 3.77 2.92 16.16
C PHE A 100 3.75 1.40 16.11
N GLN A 101 2.84 0.80 16.90
CA GLN A 101 2.58 -0.63 16.91
C GLN A 101 1.11 -0.90 16.62
N ASP A 102 0.83 -1.96 15.86
CA ASP A 102 -0.52 -2.52 15.78
C ASP A 102 -0.93 -3.22 17.10
N PRO A 103 -2.19 -3.66 17.25
CA PRO A 103 -2.65 -4.37 18.45
C PRO A 103 -1.82 -5.63 18.79
N GLU A 104 -1.17 -6.22 17.80
CA GLU A 104 -0.31 -7.40 17.92
C GLU A 104 1.15 -7.04 18.28
N GLY A 105 1.49 -5.75 18.40
CA GLY A 105 2.82 -5.24 18.77
C GLY A 105 3.77 -5.02 17.59
N LYS A 106 3.27 -5.14 16.36
CA LYS A 106 4.07 -5.07 15.14
C LYS A 106 4.33 -3.63 14.72
N HIS A 107 5.59 -3.31 14.42
CA HIS A 107 6.00 -2.01 13.89
C HIS A 107 5.72 -1.91 12.37
N LEU A 108 4.43 -1.95 11.99
CA LEU A 108 4.01 -2.11 10.60
C LEU A 108 4.59 -1.05 9.64
N PHE A 109 4.70 0.22 10.07
CA PHE A 109 5.24 1.28 9.21
C PHE A 109 6.74 1.16 8.99
N VAL A 110 7.48 0.65 9.99
CA VAL A 110 8.90 0.31 9.84
C VAL A 110 9.05 -0.84 8.85
N GLU A 111 8.22 -1.88 8.95
CA GLU A 111 8.27 -3.01 8.02
C GLU A 111 7.93 -2.62 6.58
N PHE A 112 6.97 -1.72 6.35
CA PHE A 112 6.71 -1.20 5.01
C PHE A 112 7.93 -0.49 4.41
N VAL A 113 8.60 0.35 5.21
CA VAL A 113 9.81 1.04 4.78
C VAL A 113 10.94 0.05 4.48
N GLU A 114 11.15 -0.95 5.33
CA GLU A 114 12.16 -1.98 5.10
C GLU A 114 11.88 -2.84 3.87
N ALA A 115 10.61 -3.22 3.63
CA ALA A 115 10.22 -3.97 2.43
C ALA A 115 10.56 -3.19 1.14
N VAL A 116 10.22 -1.89 1.11
CA VAL A 116 10.54 -1.03 -0.04
C VAL A 116 12.04 -0.82 -0.20
N LYS A 117 12.82 -0.66 0.89
CA LYS A 117 14.28 -0.54 0.79
C LYS A 117 14.94 -1.78 0.19
N GLN A 118 14.45 -2.97 0.54
CA GLN A 118 15.05 -4.23 0.11
C GLN A 118 14.69 -4.59 -1.34
N THR A 119 13.45 -4.29 -1.77
CA THR A 119 12.90 -4.85 -3.01
C THR A 119 12.18 -3.84 -3.90
N GLY A 120 12.04 -2.59 -3.47
CA GLY A 120 11.28 -1.53 -4.15
C GLY A 120 9.76 -1.59 -3.91
N SER A 121 9.22 -2.75 -3.51
CA SER A 121 7.80 -2.92 -3.15
C SER A 121 7.61 -4.25 -2.40
N GLY A 122 6.69 -4.34 -1.46
CA GLY A 122 6.44 -5.62 -0.78
C GLY A 122 5.08 -5.70 -0.09
N VAL A 123 4.77 -6.90 0.40
CA VAL A 123 3.61 -7.20 1.22
C VAL A 123 4.05 -7.35 2.66
N VAL A 124 3.31 -6.75 3.58
CA VAL A 124 3.49 -6.90 5.02
C VAL A 124 2.20 -7.51 5.58
N SER A 125 2.33 -8.64 6.27
CA SER A 125 1.23 -9.44 6.82
C SER A 125 1.42 -9.75 8.29
#